data_AF-A0A6J2TFQ0-F1
#
_entry.id   AF-A0A6J2TFQ0-F1
#
_cell.length_a   1.000
_cell.length_b   1.000
_cell.length_c   1.000
_cell.angle_alpha   90.00
_cell.angle_beta   90.00
_cell.angle_gamma   90.00
#
_symmetry.space_group_name_H-M   'P 1'
#
loop_
_entity.id
_entity.type
_entity.pdbx_description
1 polymer ?
#
loop_
_entity_poly.entity_id
_entity_poly.type
_entity_poly.pdbx_seq_one_letter_code
_entity_poly.pdbx_strand_id
1 'polypeptide(L)' 'MAVLRGWRFVAFVSCLVGAVGFTLYPVIVDPMMNTEKYKSLQEYSKIKRDELQHRNIK' A
#
# COMPACT_ATOMS: atom_id res chain seq x y z
N MET A 1 4.71 -10.15 39.33
CA MET A 1 4.15 -10.29 37.96
C MET A 1 3.51 -8.97 37.57
N ALA A 2 3.97 -8.32 36.50
CA ALA A 2 3.33 -7.11 35.99
C ALA A 2 2.14 -7.53 35.12
N VAL A 3 0.92 -7.41 35.65
CA VAL A 3 -0.30 -7.74 34.89
C VAL A 3 -0.82 -6.44 34.26
N LEU A 4 -0.71 -6.32 32.93
CA LEU A 4 -1.36 -5.24 32.19
C LEU A 4 -2.86 -5.52 32.15
N ARG A 5 -3.65 -4.80 32.95
CA ARG A 5 -5.11 -4.88 32.99
C ARG A 5 -5.74 -3.50 32.79
N GLY A 6 -6.92 -3.47 32.17
CA GLY A 6 -7.69 -2.25 31.93
C GLY A 6 -6.99 -1.27 30.99
N TRP A 7 -7.05 0.02 31.32
CA TRP A 7 -6.57 1.11 30.47
C TRP A 7 -5.09 1.04 30.10
N ARG A 8 -4.24 0.47 30.97
CA ARG A 8 -2.79 0.29 30.71
C ARG A 8 -2.54 -0.68 29.57
N PHE A 9 -3.38 -1.72 29.44
CA PHE A 9 -3.30 -2.65 28.32
C PHE A 9 -3.73 -1.97 27.02
N VAL A 10 -4.82 -1.20 27.05
CA VAL A 10 -5.29 -0.43 25.90
C VAL A 10 -4.24 0.57 25.42
N ALA A 11 -3.61 1.32 26.33
CA ALA A 11 -2.53 2.25 26.01
C ALA A 11 -1.29 1.56 25.40
N PHE A 12 -0.97 0.36 25.87
CA PHE A 12 0.12 -0.43 25.31
C PHE A 12 -0.18 -0.92 23.90
N VAL A 13 -1.39 -1.46 23.68
CA VAL A 13 -1.81 -1.96 22.37
C VAL A 13 -1.95 -0.80 21.37
N SER A 14 -2.51 0.35 21.78
CA SER A 14 -2.62 1.51 20.91
C SER A 14 -1.25 2.07 20.50
N CYS A 15 -0.25 2.03 21.39
CA CYS A 15 1.12 2.39 21.06
C CYS A 15 1.72 1.47 19.99
N LEU A 16 1.53 0.15 20.12
CA LEU A 16 1.98 -0.82 19.12
C LEU A 16 1.29 -0.62 17.77
N VAL A 17 -0.04 -0.53 17.76
CA VAL A 17 -0.80 -0.32 16.53
C VAL A 17 -0.48 1.04 15.90
N GLY A 18 -0.29 2.08 16.72
CA GLY A 18 0.12 3.40 16.26
C GLY A 18 1.51 3.40 15.63
N ALA A 19 2.47 2.68 16.23
CA ALA A 19 3.82 2.54 15.66
C ALA A 19 3.79 1.80 14.31
N VAL A 20 3.01 0.71 14.22
CA VAL A 20 2.83 -0.04 12.96
C VAL A 20 2.11 0.81 11.92
N GLY A 21 1.05 1.53 12.31
CA GLY A 21 0.32 2.43 11.41
C GLY A 21 1.21 3.56 10.88
N PHE A 22 2.10 4.10 11.72
CA PHE A 22 3.03 5.16 11.33
C PHE A 22 4.08 4.69 10.32
N THR A 23 4.63 3.48 10.50
CA THR A 23 5.58 2.90 9.53
C THR A 23 4.90 2.49 8.23
N LEU A 24 3.63 2.07 8.29
CA LEU A 24 2.84 1.70 7.12
C LEU A 24 2.23 2.91 6.39
N TYR A 25 2.11 4.06 7.05
CA TYR A 25 1.58 5.30 6.49
C TYR A 25 2.24 5.71 5.17
N PRO A 26 3.58 5.81 5.04
CA PRO A 26 4.21 6.17 3.77
C PRO A 26 3.96 5.15 2.67
N VAL A 27 3.83 3.85 2.99
CA VAL A 27 3.58 2.80 2.00
C VAL A 27 2.21 2.96 1.33
N ILE A 28 1.22 3.44 2.09
CA ILE A 28 -0.16 3.61 1.60
C ILE A 28 -0.37 5.02 1.03
N VAL A 29 0.24 6.04 1.63
CA VAL A 29 0.04 7.44 1.21
C VAL A 29 0.87 7.81 -0.02
N ASP A 30 2.08 7.28 -0.16
CA ASP A 30 2.92 7.49 -1.36
C ASP A 30 2.18 7.17 -2.68
N PRO A 31 1.53 6.00 -2.84
CA PRO A 31 0.79 5.70 -4.07
C PRO A 31 -0.48 6.55 -4.26
N MET A 32 -1.05 7.10 -3.18
CA MET A 32 -2.24 7.97 -3.26
C MET A 32 -1.86 9.39 -3.67
N MET A 33 -0.72 9.90 -3.22
CA MET A 33 -0.26 11.26 -3.54
C MET A 33 0.39 11.34 -4.92
N ASN A 34 1.05 10.28 -5.37
CA ASN A 34 1.66 10.22 -6.69
C ASN A 34 1.07 9.09 -7.56
N THR A 35 -0.13 9.33 -8.07
CA THR A 35 -0.81 8.40 -8.99
C THR A 35 -0.17 8.33 -10.38
N GLU A 36 0.73 9.26 -10.73
CA GLU A 36 1.34 9.32 -12.07
C GLU A 36 2.20 8.10 -12.39
N LYS A 37 2.96 7.62 -11.40
CA LYS A 37 3.77 6.39 -11.52
C LYS A 37 2.92 5.16 -11.82
N TYR A 38 1.72 5.07 -11.23
CA TYR A 38 0.81 3.96 -11.47
C TYR A 38 0.07 4.09 -12.80
N LYS A 39 -0.25 5.32 -13.21
CA LYS A 39 -0.85 5.59 -14.53
C LYS A 39 0.09 5.21 -15.67
N SER A 40 1.37 5.58 -15.60
CA SER A 40 2.34 5.24 -16.65
C SER A 40 2.60 3.73 -16.76
N LEU A 41 2.61 3.01 -15.64
CA LEU A 41 2.69 1.54 -15.62
C LEU A 41 1.44 0.88 -16.24
N GLN A 42 0.26 1.44 -15.99
CA GLN A 42 -0.99 0.97 -16.58
C GLN A 42 -1.04 1.23 -18.09
N GLU A 43 -0.55 2.39 -18.53
CA GLU A 43 -0.47 2.78 -19.93
C GLU A 43 0.52 1.90 -20.71
N TYR A 44 1.71 1.66 -20.16
CA TYR A 44 2.69 0.71 -20.69
C TYR A 44 2.10 -0.71 -20.82
N SER A 45 1.34 -1.16 -19.81
CA SER A 45 0.70 -2.47 -19.83
C SER A 45 -0.41 -2.59 -20.88
N LYS A 46 -1.13 -1.49 -21.17
CA LYS A 46 -2.11 -1.44 -22.26
C LYS A 46 -1.43 -1.54 -23.62
N ILE A 47 -0.42 -0.72 -23.87
CA ILE A 47 0.34 -0.71 -25.14
C ILE A 47 0.90 -2.10 -25.44
N LYS A 48 1.53 -2.74 -24.45
CA LYS A 48 2.08 -4.08 -24.62
C LYS A 48 1.01 -5.14 -24.89
N ARG A 49 -0.18 -5.00 -24.30
CA ARG A 49 -1.31 -5.90 -24.61
C ARG A 49 -1.79 -5.71 -26.05
N ASP A 50 -1.91 -4.47 -26.50
CA ASP A 50 -2.34 -4.16 -27.86
C ASP A 50 -1.32 -4.65 -28.89
N GLU A 51 -0.02 -4.50 -28.64
CA GLU A 51 1.05 -5.08 -29.47
C GLU A 51 0.96 -6.60 -29.56
N LEU A 52 0.80 -7.30 -28.42
CA LEU A 52 0.67 -8.75 -28.39
C LEU A 52 -0.58 -9.23 -29.13
N GLN A 53 -1.69 -8.50 -29.01
CA GLN A 53 -2.92 -8.82 -29.73
C GLN A 53 -2.71 -8.65 -31.23
N HIS A 54 -2.16 -7.51 -31.69
CA HIS A 54 -1.86 -7.26 -33.10
C HIS A 54 -0.88 -8.27 -33.70
N ARG A 55 0.04 -8.81 -32.89
CA ARG A 55 0.95 -9.88 -33.31
C ARG A 55 0.27 -11.24 -33.48
N ASN A 56 -0.86 -11.49 -32.82
CA ASN A 56 -1.58 -12.76 -32.85
C ASN A 56 -2.62 -12.83 -33.98
N ILE A 57 -3.13 -11.68 -34.44
CA ILE A 57 -4.07 -11.57 -35.58
C ILE A 57 -3.39 -11.48 -36.96
N LYS A 58 -2.05 -11.55 -37.03
CA LYS A 58 -1.27 -11.51 -38.28
C LYS A 58 -0.58 -12.85 -38.53
#